data_AF-A0A7V9NCK7-F1
#
_entry.id   AF-A0A7V9NCK7-F1
#
_cell.length_a   1.000
_cell.length_b   1.000
_cell.length_c   1.000
_cell.angle_alpha   90.00
_cell.angle_beta   90.00
_cell.angle_gamma   90.00
#
_symmetry.space_group_name_H-M   'P 1'
#
loop_
_entity.id
_entity.type
_entity.pdbx_description
1 polymer ?
#
loop_
_entity_poly.entity_id
_entity_poly.type
_entity_poly.pdbx_seq_one_letter_code
_entity_poly.pdbx_strand_id
1 'polypeptide(L)'
;MAHEITRDETRGSGLLWFGLLGAPIAWATQVFVAPDLNEVLCAGGADGSGRGQVYGISTKTFILFMDAALLLIGLLALLATIRCYRKLRRSTDTTEGHRATWMAGAALFVNGLFIMAIAVGFIPLLFLSACGDSI
;
A
#
# COMPACT_ATOMS: atom_id res chain seq x y z
N MET A 1 6.84 33.45 22.68
CA MET A 1 6.49 32.28 23.51
C MET A 1 6.79 31.05 22.69
N ALA A 2 7.80 30.26 23.07
CA ALA A 2 8.16 29.05 22.34
C ALA A 2 7.14 27.96 22.69
N HIS A 3 6.37 27.52 21.70
CA HIS A 3 5.41 26.44 21.86
C HIS A 3 6.18 25.13 22.00
N GLU A 4 6.21 24.57 23.21
CA GLU A 4 6.89 23.30 23.48
C GLU A 4 6.06 22.18 22.84
N ILE A 5 6.58 21.58 21.75
CA ILE A 5 5.91 20.48 21.06
C ILE A 5 6.04 19.23 21.92
N THR A 6 4.92 18.77 22.48
CA THR A 6 4.90 17.56 23.29
C THR A 6 5.09 16.32 22.40
N ARG A 7 5.79 15.29 22.92
CA ARG A 7 6.16 14.08 22.19
C ARG A 7 4.95 13.29 21.65
N ASP A 8 3.80 13.43 22.31
CA ASP A 8 2.53 12.83 21.90
C ASP A 8 1.94 13.50 20.66
N GLU A 9 2.15 14.80 20.51
CA GLU A 9 1.73 15.58 19.35
C GLU A 9 2.57 15.23 18.12
N THR A 10 3.89 15.05 18.30
CA THR A 10 4.80 14.58 17.25
C THR A 10 4.45 13.16 16.77
N ARG A 11 4.13 12.25 17.70
CA ARG A 11 3.70 10.88 17.37
C ARG A 11 2.35 10.86 16.65
N GLY A 12 1.40 11.70 17.06
CA GLY A 12 0.10 11.83 16.39
C GLY A 12 0.24 12.33 14.95
N SER A 13 1.10 13.33 14.73
CA SER A 13 1.41 13.85 13.39
C SER A 13 2.06 12.80 12.50
N GLY A 14 3.06 12.06 13.00
CA GLY A 14 3.71 10.99 12.25
C GLY A 14 2.76 9.85 11.84
N LEU A 15 1.83 9.47 12.72
CA LEU A 15 0.81 8.45 12.41
C LEU A 15 -0.17 8.91 11.33
N LEU A 16 -0.53 10.20 11.31
CA LEU A 16 -1.39 10.78 10.27
C LEU A 16 -0.70 10.78 8.90
N TRP A 17 0.59 11.13 8.86
CA TRP A 17 1.37 11.07 7.63
C TRP A 17 1.56 9.63 7.12
N PHE A 18 1.83 8.69 8.02
CA PHE A 18 1.88 7.27 7.66
C PHE A 18 0.53 6.78 7.12
N GLY A 19 -0.57 7.17 7.77
CA GLY A 19 -1.92 6.90 7.30
C GLY A 19 -2.19 7.47 5.91
N LEU A 20 -1.75 8.70 5.65
CA LEU A 20 -1.97 9.39 4.37
C LEU A 20 -1.12 8.82 3.22
N LEU A 21 0.16 8.53 3.48
CA LEU A 21 1.14 8.14 2.45
C LEU A 21 1.32 6.63 2.31
N GLY A 22 0.90 5.83 3.29
CA GLY A 22 1.13 4.38 3.30
C GLY A 22 0.53 3.66 2.08
N ALA A 23 -0.77 3.86 1.80
CA ALA A 23 -1.41 3.23 0.65
C ALA A 23 -0.93 3.78 -0.71
N PRO A 24 -0.73 5.10 -0.93
CA PRO A 24 -0.11 5.61 -2.16
C PRO A 24 1.28 5.03 -2.43
N ILE A 25 2.14 4.93 -1.42
CA ILE A 25 3.48 4.36 -1.58
C ILE A 25 3.40 2.87 -1.88
N ALA A 26 2.50 2.15 -1.20
CA ALA A 26 2.26 0.73 -1.47
C ALA A 26 1.80 0.50 -2.91
N TRP A 27 0.83 1.29 -3.38
CA TRP A 27 0.35 1.22 -4.76
C TRP A 27 1.43 1.61 -5.78
N ALA A 28 2.20 2.67 -5.52
CA ALA A 28 3.30 3.06 -6.40
C ALA A 28 4.31 1.91 -6.53
N THR A 29 4.65 1.26 -5.41
CA THR A 29 5.53 0.08 -5.42
C THR A 29 4.96 -1.04 -6.29
N GLN A 30 3.66 -1.32 -6.18
CA GLN A 30 3.01 -2.32 -7.04
C GLN A 30 3.11 -1.96 -8.53
N VAL A 31 2.84 -0.71 -8.89
CA VAL A 31 2.82 -0.24 -10.29
C VAL A 31 4.22 -0.24 -10.91
N PHE A 32 5.27 0.09 -10.15
CA PHE A 32 6.63 0.07 -10.69
C PHE A 32 7.19 -1.36 -10.75
N VAL A 33 6.96 -2.18 -9.72
CA VAL A 33 7.63 -3.47 -9.61
C VAL A 33 6.97 -4.56 -10.46
N ALA A 34 5.64 -4.56 -10.59
CA ALA A 34 4.92 -5.58 -11.35
C ALA A 34 5.26 -5.65 -12.86
N PRO A 35 5.29 -4.54 -13.63
CA PRO A 35 5.62 -4.59 -15.05
C PRO A 35 7.10 -4.89 -15.31
N ASP A 36 8.02 -4.33 -14.52
CA ASP A 36 9.45 -4.59 -14.65
C ASP A 36 9.77 -6.08 -14.41
N LEU A 37 9.14 -6.70 -13.40
CA LEU A 37 9.28 -8.13 -13.15
C LEU A 37 8.68 -8.97 -14.28
N ASN A 38 7.52 -8.58 -14.81
CA ASN A 38 6.89 -9.32 -15.89
C ASN A 38 7.71 -9.26 -17.19
N GLU A 39 8.27 -8.09 -17.50
CA GLU A 39 9.13 -7.94 -18.67
C GLU A 39 10.47 -8.65 -18.47
N VAL A 40 11.15 -8.53 -17.34
CA VAL A 40 12.43 -9.22 -17.10
C VAL A 40 12.27 -10.74 -17.02
N LEU A 41 11.14 -11.25 -16.51
CA LEU A 41 10.94 -12.68 -16.25
C LEU A 41 10.20 -13.40 -17.39
N CYS A 42 9.41 -12.70 -18.22
CA CYS A 42 8.79 -13.26 -19.43
C CYS A 42 9.52 -12.82 -20.73
N ALA A 43 10.33 -11.73 -20.76
CA ALA A 43 11.19 -11.41 -21.91
C ALA A 43 12.49 -12.23 -21.87
N GLY A 44 12.39 -13.48 -22.32
CA GLY A 44 13.57 -14.30 -22.57
C GLY A 44 13.31 -15.80 -22.55
N GLY A 45 12.44 -16.32 -23.43
CA GLY A 45 12.40 -17.75 -23.81
C GLY A 45 12.55 -18.77 -22.67
N ALA A 46 11.96 -18.50 -21.51
CA ALA A 46 12.18 -19.28 -20.29
C ALA A 46 11.19 -20.46 -20.15
N ASP A 47 10.27 -20.59 -21.09
CA ASP A 47 9.18 -21.58 -21.08
C ASP A 47 9.70 -23.02 -21.28
N GLY A 48 10.96 -23.18 -21.74
CA GLY A 48 11.60 -24.48 -21.94
C GLY A 48 12.70 -24.87 -20.94
N SER A 49 13.14 -23.99 -20.03
CA SER A 49 14.38 -24.23 -19.26
C SER A 49 14.34 -23.99 -17.75
N GLY A 50 13.15 -23.89 -17.13
CA GLY A 50 13.04 -23.79 -15.67
C GLY A 50 13.53 -22.46 -15.08
N ARG A 51 13.62 -21.40 -15.91
CA ARG A 51 14.10 -20.07 -15.53
C ARG A 51 13.01 -19.08 -15.10
N GLY A 52 11.73 -19.48 -15.12
CA GLY A 52 10.61 -18.73 -14.51
C GLY A 52 10.57 -18.79 -12.97
N GLN A 53 11.72 -19.01 -12.33
CA GLN A 53 11.87 -19.10 -10.88
C GLN A 53 12.84 -18.03 -10.38
N VAL A 54 12.34 -17.14 -9.53
CA VAL A 54 13.18 -16.26 -8.72
C VAL A 54 13.48 -17.04 -7.44
N TYR A 55 14.74 -17.42 -7.19
CA TYR A 55 15.16 -18.18 -6.00
C TYR A 55 14.42 -19.52 -5.78
N GLY A 56 14.08 -20.25 -6.85
CA GLY A 56 13.38 -21.54 -6.74
C GLY A 56 11.87 -21.43 -6.52
N ILE A 57 11.32 -20.22 -6.48
CA ILE A 57 9.88 -19.93 -6.31
C ILE A 57 9.34 -19.40 -7.63
N SER A 58 8.15 -19.87 -8.04
CA SER A 58 7.46 -19.36 -9.24
C SER A 58 7.27 -17.85 -9.14
N THR A 59 7.63 -17.12 -10.19
CA THR A 59 7.45 -15.66 -10.29
C THR A 59 6.04 -15.21 -9.91
N LYS A 60 5.02 -15.99 -10.30
CA LYS A 60 3.61 -15.74 -9.94
C LYS A 60 3.40 -15.72 -8.42
N THR A 61 4.00 -16.67 -7.71
CA THR A 61 3.91 -16.78 -6.26
C THR A 61 4.60 -15.61 -5.57
N PHE A 62 5.75 -15.17 -6.07
CA PHE A 62 6.46 -14.01 -5.51
C PHE A 62 5.65 -12.71 -5.66
N ILE A 63 5.11 -12.45 -6.85
CA ILE A 63 4.27 -11.26 -7.11
C ILE A 63 3.00 -11.31 -6.23
N LEU A 64 2.37 -12.47 -6.09
CA LEU A 64 1.22 -12.64 -5.19
C LEU A 64 1.55 -12.32 -3.73
N PHE A 65 2.70 -12.78 -3.21
CA PHE A 65 3.12 -12.47 -1.85
C PHE A 65 3.44 -10.98 -1.67
N MET A 66 4.07 -10.36 -2.66
CA MET A 66 4.38 -8.93 -2.64
C MET A 66 3.09 -8.10 -2.61
N ASP A 67 2.15 -8.37 -3.52
CA ASP A 67 0.88 -7.64 -3.57
C ASP A 67 0.04 -7.86 -2.30
N ALA A 68 0.04 -9.07 -1.75
CA ALA A 68 -0.60 -9.35 -0.47
C ALA A 68 0.03 -8.55 0.68
N ALA A 69 1.36 -8.42 0.71
CA ALA A 69 2.07 -7.61 1.69
C ALA A 69 1.76 -6.11 1.53
N LEU A 70 1.74 -5.61 0.29
CA LEU A 70 1.40 -4.21 -0.01
C LEU A 70 -0.05 -3.88 0.37
N LEU A 71 -0.98 -4.80 0.10
CA LEU A 71 -2.38 -4.67 0.53
C LEU A 71 -2.51 -4.69 2.06
N LEU A 72 -1.75 -5.54 2.75
CA LEU A 72 -1.72 -5.56 4.21
C LEU A 72 -1.18 -4.24 4.79
N ILE A 73 -0.13 -3.67 4.21
CA ILE A 73 0.40 -2.35 4.60
C ILE A 73 -0.66 -1.26 4.41
N GLY A 74 -1.37 -1.26 3.27
CA GLY A 74 -2.48 -0.34 3.02
C GLY A 74 -3.60 -0.47 4.05
N LEU A 75 -3.99 -1.70 4.41
CA LEU A 75 -4.99 -1.95 5.45
C LEU A 75 -4.53 -1.46 6.83
N LEU A 76 -3.25 -1.66 7.19
CA LEU A 76 -2.68 -1.16 8.44
C LEU A 76 -2.65 0.37 8.48
N ALA A 77 -2.32 1.03 7.38
CA ALA A 77 -2.37 2.48 7.24
C ALA A 77 -3.80 3.02 7.38
N LEU A 78 -4.79 2.35 6.77
CA LEU A 78 -6.21 2.67 6.94
C LEU A 78 -6.66 2.48 8.40
N LEU A 79 -6.29 1.38 9.04
CA LEU A 79 -6.58 1.09 10.46
C LEU A 79 -5.99 2.14 11.39
N ALA A 80 -4.74 2.56 11.14
CA ALA A 80 -4.09 3.64 11.90
C ALA A 80 -4.85 4.96 11.74
N THR A 81 -5.27 5.28 10.51
CA THR A 81 -6.07 6.48 10.19
C THR A 81 -7.42 6.45 10.90
N ILE A 82 -8.14 5.33 10.87
CA ILE A 82 -9.42 5.17 11.57
C ILE A 82 -9.24 5.33 13.09
N ARG A 83 -8.19 4.75 13.67
CA ARG A 83 -7.90 4.88 15.10
C ARG A 83 -7.60 6.33 15.48
N CYS A 84 -6.77 7.02 14.70
CA CYS A 84 -6.50 8.45 14.88
C CYS A 84 -7.79 9.27 14.76
N TYR A 85 -8.59 9.04 13.71
CA TYR A 85 -9.85 9.74 13.49
C TYR A 85 -10.84 9.53 14.64
N ARG A 86 -10.98 8.30 15.16
CA ARG A 86 -11.85 8.01 16.32
C ARG A 86 -11.34 8.65 17.60
N LYS A 87 -10.02 8.71 17.81
CA LYS A 87 -9.41 9.40 18.95
C LYS A 87 -9.69 10.90 18.86
N LEU A 88 -9.42 11.50 17.70
CA LEU A 88 -9.63 12.92 17.42
C LEU A 88 -11.10 13.35 17.41
N ARG A 89 -12.03 12.43 17.17
CA ARG A 89 -13.47 12.69 17.32
C ARG A 89 -13.93 12.68 18.79
N ARG A 90 -13.20 11.97 19.65
CA ARG A 90 -13.49 11.88 21.10
C ARG A 90 -12.80 12.98 21.91
N SER A 91 -11.58 13.35 21.53
CA SER A 91 -10.86 14.50 22.08
C SER A 91 -11.07 15.68 21.15
N THR A 92 -11.68 16.78 21.60
CA THR A 92 -11.82 18.01 20.80
C THR A 92 -10.47 18.37 20.16
N ASP A 93 -10.44 18.52 18.84
CA ASP A 93 -9.21 18.80 18.08
C ASP A 93 -8.63 20.12 18.58
N THR A 94 -7.46 20.06 19.23
CA THR A 94 -6.77 21.24 19.78
C THR A 94 -5.92 21.95 18.72
N THR A 95 -5.84 21.40 17.50
CA THR A 95 -5.06 21.98 16.40
C THR A 95 -5.78 23.19 15.80
N GLU A 96 -5.03 24.24 15.48
CA GLU A 96 -5.60 25.42 14.82
C GLU A 96 -6.34 25.05 13.53
N GLY A 97 -7.63 25.39 13.49
CA GLY A 97 -8.48 25.22 12.31
C GLY A 97 -8.88 23.77 11.99
N HIS A 98 -8.86 22.85 12.96
CA HIS A 98 -9.30 21.45 12.75
C HIS A 98 -8.49 20.70 11.66
N ARG A 99 -7.23 21.08 11.46
CA ARG A 99 -6.35 20.53 10.41
C ARG A 99 -6.17 19.02 10.52
N ALA A 100 -6.01 18.51 11.74
CA ALA A 100 -5.79 17.09 11.98
C ALA A 100 -7.04 16.26 11.64
N THR A 101 -8.25 16.79 11.88
CA THR A 101 -9.50 16.15 11.45
C THR A 101 -9.66 16.14 9.93
N TRP A 102 -9.29 17.23 9.25
CA TRP A 102 -9.34 17.30 7.78
C TRP A 102 -8.33 16.34 7.13
N MET A 103 -7.10 16.29 7.64
CA MET A 103 -6.07 15.33 7.18
C MET A 103 -6.51 13.89 7.36
N ALA A 104 -7.09 13.55 8.51
CA ALA A 104 -7.60 12.20 8.76
C ALA A 104 -8.75 11.84 7.81
N GLY A 105 -9.62 12.80 7.48
CA GLY A 105 -10.66 12.62 6.46
C GLY A 105 -10.08 12.39 5.07
N ALA A 106 -9.14 13.22 4.63
CA ALA A 106 -8.45 13.06 3.35
C ALA A 106 -7.73 11.70 3.27
N ALA A 107 -7.04 11.29 4.33
CA ALA A 107 -6.36 10.00 4.40
C ALA A 107 -7.32 8.81 4.25
N LEU A 108 -8.56 8.89 4.75
CA LEU A 108 -9.56 7.81 4.54
C LEU A 108 -9.92 7.65 3.06
N PHE A 109 -10.19 8.74 2.35
CA PHE A 109 -10.51 8.71 0.93
C PHE A 109 -9.31 8.22 0.09
N VAL A 110 -8.12 8.74 0.39
CA VAL A 110 -6.88 8.35 -0.28
C VAL A 110 -6.60 6.85 -0.09
N ASN A 111 -6.66 6.35 1.15
CA ASN A 111 -6.48 4.92 1.40
C ASN A 111 -7.53 4.07 0.68
N GLY A 112 -8.80 4.47 0.72
CA GLY A 112 -9.87 3.74 0.02
C GLY A 112 -9.61 3.62 -1.48
N LEU A 113 -9.22 4.72 -2.13
CA LEU A 113 -8.90 4.76 -3.54
C LEU A 113 -7.71 3.83 -3.88
N PHE A 114 -6.62 3.92 -3.13
CA PHE A 114 -5.41 3.14 -3.43
C PHE A 114 -5.54 1.66 -3.06
N ILE A 115 -6.25 1.31 -1.99
CA ILE A 115 -6.57 -0.09 -1.69
C ILE A 115 -7.42 -0.69 -2.80
N MET A 116 -8.41 0.06 -3.32
CA MET A 116 -9.20 -0.37 -4.47
C MET A 116 -8.31 -0.57 -5.71
N ALA A 117 -7.40 0.35 -5.98
CA ALA A 117 -6.47 0.24 -7.10
C ALA A 117 -5.54 -0.99 -6.96
N ILE A 118 -5.02 -1.23 -5.76
CA ILE A 118 -4.20 -2.42 -5.46
C ILE A 118 -5.01 -3.70 -5.69
N ALA A 119 -6.26 -3.74 -5.22
CA ALA A 119 -7.14 -4.88 -5.42
C ALA A 119 -7.43 -5.14 -6.91
N VAL A 120 -7.66 -4.09 -7.70
CA VAL A 120 -7.88 -4.23 -9.15
C VAL A 120 -6.63 -4.78 -9.86
N GLY A 121 -5.42 -4.44 -9.41
CA GLY A 121 -4.19 -5.05 -9.92
C GLY A 121 -3.99 -6.49 -9.48
N PHE A 122 -4.36 -6.80 -8.24
CA PHE A 122 -4.17 -8.12 -7.62
C PHE A 122 -5.16 -9.18 -8.11
N ILE A 123 -6.43 -8.80 -8.31
CA ILE A 123 -7.51 -9.74 -8.67
C ILE A 123 -7.21 -10.49 -9.97
N PRO A 124 -6.81 -9.84 -11.10
CA PRO A 124 -6.49 -10.52 -12.34
C PRO A 124 -5.36 -11.55 -12.19
N LEU A 125 -4.38 -11.31 -11.33
CA LEU A 125 -3.26 -12.25 -11.10
C LEU A 125 -3.69 -13.57 -10.45
N LEU A 126 -4.84 -13.58 -9.76
CA LEU A 126 -5.42 -14.81 -9.22
C LEU A 126 -6.01 -15.69 -10.32
N PHE A 127 -6.57 -15.07 -11.38
CA PHE A 127 -7.30 -15.77 -12.44
C PHE A 127 -6.46 -16.02 -13.70
N LEU A 128 -5.53 -15.12 -14.04
CA LEU A 128 -4.66 -15.26 -15.21
C LEU A 128 -3.31 -15.86 -14.80
N SER A 129 -2.77 -16.73 -15.63
CA SER A 129 -1.36 -17.13 -15.60
C SER A 129 -0.53 -15.96 -16.16
N ALA A 130 0.49 -15.52 -15.40
CA ALA A 130 1.28 -14.34 -15.72
C ALA A 130 2.12 -14.49 -17.00
N CYS A 131 2.52 -15.73 -17.29
CA CYS A 131 3.12 -16.12 -18.56
C CYS A 131 2.09 -17.06 -19.22
N GLY A 132 1.82 -16.86 -20.51
CA GLY A 132 0.86 -17.67 -21.24
C GLY A 132 1.32 -19.13 -21.25
N ASP A 133 0.50 -20.03 -20.72
CA ASP A 133 0.60 -21.44 -21.09
C ASP A 133 0.16 -21.52 -22.55
N SER A 134 1.10 -21.31 -23.48
CA SER A 134 0.88 -21.62 -24.88
C SER A 134 0.80 -23.14 -25.00
N ILE A 135 -0.41 -23.63 -25.29
CA ILE A 135 -0.66 -25.01 -25.71
C ILE A 135 0.04 -25.32 -27.04
#